data_AF-A0AAW5B3R8-F1
#
_entry.id   AF-A0AAW5B3R8-F1
#
_cell.length_a   1.000
_cell.length_b   1.000
_cell.length_c   1.000
_cell.angle_alpha   90.00
_cell.angle_beta   90.00
_cell.angle_gamma   90.00
#
_symmetry.space_group_name_H-M   'P 1'
#
loop_
_entity.id
_entity.type
_entity.pdbx_description
1 polymer ?
#
loop_
_entity_poly.entity_id
_entity_poly.type
_entity_poly.pdbx_seq_one_letter_code
_entity_poly.pdbx_strand_id
1 'polypeptide(L)' 'MFSSIGIPGLILILIVALIVFGPSKLPEIGKAFGSSLKEFKNATRDIVSDEETTNKSNTHTSTKN' A
#
# COMPACT_ATOMS: atom_id res chain seq x y z
N MET A 1 -27.52 -4.59 -20.94
CA MET A 1 -28.40 -3.76 -20.08
C MET A 1 -27.79 -3.35 -18.74
N PHE A 2 -26.74 -4.03 -18.23
CA PHE A 2 -26.10 -3.65 -16.96
C PHE A 2 -24.83 -2.77 -17.08
N SER A 3 -24.28 -2.59 -18.28
CA SER A 3 -23.05 -1.80 -18.49
C SER A 3 -23.22 -0.29 -18.31
N SER A 4 -24.46 0.22 -18.19
CA SER A 4 -24.76 1.61 -17.84
C SER A 4 -24.88 1.83 -16.32
N ILE A 5 -24.84 0.76 -15.53
CA ILE A 5 -24.73 0.81 -14.07
C ILE A 5 -23.25 1.08 -13.72
N GLY A 6 -22.83 2.32 -13.95
CA GLY A 6 -21.51 2.79 -13.57
C GLY A 6 -21.44 3.07 -12.07
N ILE A 7 -20.78 4.17 -11.72
CA ILE A 7 -20.68 4.70 -10.35
C ILE A 7 -22.01 4.67 -9.55
N PRO A 8 -23.20 4.97 -10.14
CA PRO A 8 -24.46 4.91 -9.41
C PRO A 8 -24.79 3.54 -8.81
N GLY A 9 -24.47 2.44 -9.51
CA GLY A 9 -24.71 1.09 -8.99
C GLY A 9 -23.76 0.71 -7.86
N LEU A 10 -22.51 1.15 -7.95
CA LEU A 10 -21.53 0.98 -6.87
C LEU A 10 -21.99 1.71 -5.60
N ILE A 11 -22.51 2.93 -5.72
CA ILE A 11 -23.05 3.70 -4.59
C ILE A 11 -24.22 2.95 -3.92
N LEU A 12 -25.13 2.35 -4.71
CA LEU A 12 -26.24 1.58 -4.15
C LEU A 12 -25.76 0.39 -3.32
N ILE A 13 -24.78 -0.36 -3.83
CA ILE A 13 -24.15 -1.47 -3.11
C ILE A 13 -23.46 -0.97 -1.84
N LEU A 14 -22.76 0.17 -1.93
CA LEU A 14 -22.07 0.79 -0.81
C LEU A 14 -23.06 1.19 0.29
N ILE A 15 -24.22 1.76 -0.05
CA ILE A 15 -25.28 2.08 0.93
C ILE A 15 -25.77 0.83 1.65
N VAL A 16 -26.06 -0.26 0.93
CA VAL A 16 -26.49 -1.53 1.55
C VAL A 16 -25.40 -2.08 2.48
N ALA A 17 -24.15 -2.07 2.03
CA ALA A 17 -23.01 -2.47 2.85
C ALA A 17 -22.86 -1.58 4.10
N LEU A 18 -23.09 -0.27 3.98
CA LEU A 18 -23.04 0.67 5.10
C LEU A 18 -24.18 0.48 6.09
N ILE A 19 -25.35 0.00 5.68
CA ILE A 19 -26.43 -0.34 6.61
C ILE A 19 -26.05 -1.58 7.43
N VAL A 20 -25.42 -2.57 6.81
CA VAL A 20 -25.00 -3.81 7.48
C VAL A 20 -23.78 -3.59 8.37
N PHE A 21 -22.75 -2.92 7.86
CA PHE A 21 -21.47 -2.73 8.55
C PHE A 21 -21.38 -1.40 9.31
N GLY A 22 -22.14 -0.38 8.93
CA GLY A 22 -22.05 0.97 9.49
C GLY A 22 -21.00 1.87 8.80
N PRO A 23 -21.27 3.19 8.64
CA PRO A 23 -20.33 4.13 8.00
C PRO A 23 -19.02 4.31 8.76
N SER A 24 -19.01 4.08 10.07
CA SER A 24 -17.81 4.19 10.90
C SER A 24 -16.83 3.02 10.72
N LYS A 25 -17.28 1.86 10.21
CA LYS A 25 -16.42 0.68 10.05
C LYS A 25 -15.51 0.75 8.84
N LEU A 26 -15.94 1.38 7.73
CA LEU A 26 -15.08 1.60 6.57
C LEU A 26 -13.78 2.38 6.88
N PRO A 27 -13.81 3.55 7.56
CA PRO A 27 -12.59 4.27 7.90
C PRO A 27 -11.75 3.56 8.95
N GLU A 28 -12.35 2.78 9.85
CA GLU A 28 -11.64 1.96 10.84
C GLU A 28 -10.83 0.85 10.14
N ILE A 29 -11.46 0.09 9.24
CA ILE A 29 -10.80 -0.94 8.43
C ILE A 29 -9.75 -0.31 7.51
N GLY A 30 -10.05 0.84 6.89
CA GLY A 30 -9.11 1.56 6.04
C GLY A 30 -7.85 2.04 6.79
N LYS A 31 -7.98 2.49 8.04
CA LYS A 31 -6.83 2.87 8.89
C LYS A 31 -5.98 1.66 9.27
N ALA A 32 -6.60 0.54 9.62
CA ALA A 32 -5.90 -0.69 9.96
C ALA A 32 -5.16 -1.24 8.74
N PHE A 33 -5.86 -1.42 7.62
CA PHE A 33 -5.30 -1.90 6.36
C PHE A 33 -4.23 -0.95 5.79
N GLY A 34 -4.47 0.36 5.87
CA GLY A 34 -3.52 1.37 5.41
C GLY A 34 -2.21 1.38 6.18
N SER A 35 -2.27 1.15 7.50
CA SER A 35 -1.07 0.99 8.32
C SER A 35 -0.29 -0.28 7.90
N SER A 36 -0.98 -1.41 7.74
CA SER A 36 -0.35 -2.65 7.24
C SER A 36 0.29 -2.48 5.86
N LEU A 37 -0.39 -1.82 4.93
CA LEU A 37 0.15 -1.56 3.59
C LEU A 37 1.33 -0.58 3.62
N LYS A 38 1.33 0.38 4.55
CA LYS A 38 2.45 1.31 4.77
C LYS A 38 3.69 0.59 5.29
N GLU A 39 3.53 -0.27 6.30
CA GLU A 39 4.61 -1.12 6.81
C GLU A 39 5.14 -2.06 5.70
N PHE A 40 4.24 -2.72 4.97
CA PHE A 40 4.59 -3.60 3.87
C PHE A 40 5.40 -2.87 2.79
N LYS A 41 4.93 -1.70 2.34
CA LYS A 41 5.64 -0.84 1.38
C LYS A 41 7.04 -0.47 1.87
N ASN A 42 7.18 -0.11 3.14
CA ASN A 42 8.48 0.27 3.71
C ASN A 42 9.43 -0.93 3.72
N ALA A 43 8.97 -2.09 4.21
CA ALA A 43 9.76 -3.32 4.20
C ALA A 43 10.18 -3.73 2.78
N THR A 44 9.27 -3.67 1.80
CA THR A 44 9.60 -3.93 0.39
C THR A 44 10.62 -2.92 -0.15
N ARG A 45 10.50 -1.63 0.20
CA ARG A 45 11.45 -0.61 -0.25
C ARG A 45 12.85 -0.84 0.31
N ASP A 46 12.94 -1.25 1.57
CA ASP A 46 14.22 -1.51 2.23
C ASP A 46 14.90 -2.74 1.59
N ILE A 47 14.14 -3.80 1.28
CA ILE A 47 14.64 -4.97 0.53
C ILE A 47 15.15 -4.56 -0.86
N VAL A 48 14.34 -3.81 -1.62
CA VAL A 48 14.74 -3.36 -2.98
C VAL A 48 15.94 -2.41 -2.96
N SER A 49 16.08 -1.59 -1.91
CA SER A 49 17.20 -0.63 -1.79
C SER A 49 18.51 -1.30 -1.34
N ASP A 50 18.45 -2.36 -0.53
CA ASP A 50 19.62 -3.15 -0.14
C ASP A 50 20.20 -3.95 -1.33
N GLU A 51 19.34 -4.32 -2.29
CA GLU A 51 19.77 -4.93 -3.55
C GLU A 51 20.53 -3.95 -4.47
N GLU A 52 20.26 -2.64 -4.39
CA GLU A 52 20.98 -1.62 -5.19
C GLU A 52 22.31 -1.15 -4.57
N THR A 53 22.54 -1.37 -3.27
CA THR A 53 23.79 -0.93 -2.60
C THR A 53 24.91 -1.97 -2.59
N THR A 54 24.64 -3.21 -2.99
CA THR A 54 25.67 -4.27 -3.11
C THR A 54 26.59 -4.09 -4.35
N ASN A 55 26.39 -3.07 -5.18
CA ASN A 55 27.31 -2.73 -6.30
C ASN A 55 28.16 -1.45 -6.06
N LYS A 56 28.34 -1.01 -4.80
CA LYS A 56 29.26 0.10 -4.46
C LYS A 56 30.11 -0.14 -3.21
N SER A 57 30.77 -1.29 -3.15
CA SER A 57 31.85 -1.52 -2.19
C SER A 57 32.94 -2.39 -2.82
N ASN A 58 33.77 -1.81 -3.69
CA ASN A 58 35.13 -2.28 -4.00
C ASN A 58 35.89 -1.24 -4.85
N THR A 59 36.20 -0.08 -4.29
CA THR A 59 37.34 0.73 -4.76
C THR A 59 38.11 1.30 -3.57
N HIS A 60 38.95 0.43 -3.00
CA HIS A 60 40.36 0.67 -2.71
C HIS A 60 40.76 2.08 -2.20
N THR A 61 40.59 2.33 -0.90
CA THR A 61 41.41 3.30 -0.15
C THR A 61 42.48 2.55 0.64
N SER A 62 43.55 2.16 -0.04
CA SER A 62 44.84 1.84 0.58
C SER A 62 45.95 2.13 -0.41
N THR A 63 46.59 3.28 -0.25
CA THR A 63 48.06 3.39 -0.18
C THR A 63 48.36 4.77 0.38
N LYS A 64 48.45 4.78 1.71
CA LYS A 64 49.34 5.66 2.47
C LYS A 64 50.74 5.56 1.85
N ASN A 65 51.31 6.69 1.45
CA ASN A 65 52.72 7.07 1.65
C ASN A 65 52.93 8.52 1.21
#